data_AF-A0A9P0Q800-F1
#
_entry.id   AF-A0A9P0Q800-F1
#
_cell.length_a   1.000
_cell.length_b   1.000
_cell.length_c   1.000
_cell.angle_alpha   90.00
_cell.angle_beta   90.00
_cell.angle_gamma   90.00
#
_symmetry.space_group_name_H-M   'P 1'
#
loop_
_entity.id
_entity.type
_entity.pdbx_description
1 polymer ?
#
loop_
_entity_poly.entity_id
_entity_poly.type
_entity_poly.pdbx_seq_one_letter_code
_entity_poly.pdbx_strand_id
1 'polypeptide(L)'
;MIASAERGQLTTIIGCCDAAGSFLPPFLIFARRKMQARLLDGSPPGTQATCTPNGWTSGEVFLNWMHFFVEQVRPTSDKKVLLLLDNHKSHKYYPALEYATKNSVFILFLAPHTTHKMQIMDVTENSF
;
A
#
# COMPACT_ATOMS: atom_id res chain seq x y z
N MET A 1 6.93 22.90 17.02
CA MET A 1 6.67 23.88 15.95
C MET A 1 7.76 23.76 14.90
N ILE A 2 7.50 23.05 13.79
CA ILE A 2 7.92 23.43 12.43
C ILE A 2 6.79 22.95 11.52
N ALA A 3 5.95 23.89 11.10
CA ALA A 3 5.08 23.68 9.97
C ALA A 3 5.92 23.82 8.70
N SER A 4 5.94 22.79 7.85
CA SER A 4 6.07 23.03 6.41
C SER A 4 4.79 22.51 5.79
N ALA A 5 3.78 23.37 5.87
CA ALA A 5 2.58 23.27 5.08
C ALA A 5 2.96 23.37 3.59
N GLU A 6 3.22 22.23 2.94
CA GLU A 6 2.91 22.12 1.52
C GLU A 6 1.39 21.96 1.40
N ARG A 7 0.67 23.05 1.68
CA ARG A 7 -0.76 23.15 1.37
C ARG A 7 -0.92 22.92 -0.14
N GLY A 8 -1.41 21.73 -0.51
CA GLY A 8 -1.87 21.43 -1.87
C GLY A 8 -1.20 20.26 -2.59
N GLN A 9 -0.20 19.57 -2.03
CA GLN A 9 0.33 18.35 -2.63
C GLN A 9 -0.33 17.10 -2.03
N LEU A 10 -1.08 16.38 -2.86
CA LEU A 10 -1.66 15.09 -2.51
C LEU A 10 -0.56 14.12 -2.10
N THR A 11 -0.69 13.54 -0.91
CA THR A 11 0.10 12.39 -0.47
C THR A 11 -0.87 11.24 -0.26
N THR A 12 -0.69 10.17 -1.01
CA THR A 12 -1.48 8.94 -0.85
C THR A 12 -0.71 7.96 0.01
N ILE A 13 -1.40 7.33 0.95
CA ILE A 13 -0.85 6.30 1.83
C ILE A 13 -1.45 4.96 1.38
N ILE A 14 -0.59 3.96 1.17
CA ILE A 14 -1.04 2.58 1.05
C ILE A 14 -0.76 1.90 2.39
N GLY A 15 -1.85 1.62 3.13
CA GLY A 15 -1.83 0.88 4.38
C GLY A 15 -2.10 -0.60 4.18
N CYS A 16 -1.57 -1.43 5.09
CA CYS A 16 -1.86 -2.86 5.13
C CYS A 16 -1.83 -3.32 6.58
N CYS A 17 -2.83 -4.11 6.97
CA CYS A 17 -2.93 -4.68 8.30
C CYS A 17 -3.13 -6.19 8.21
N ASP A 18 -2.66 -6.91 9.23
CA ASP A 18 -2.94 -8.32 9.41
C ASP A 18 -4.25 -8.56 10.18
N ALA A 19 -4.64 -9.84 10.29
CA ALA A 19 -5.86 -10.24 11.00
C ALA A 19 -5.78 -10.02 12.53
N ALA A 20 -4.59 -9.80 13.08
CA ALA A 20 -4.38 -9.46 14.49
C ALA A 20 -4.48 -7.94 14.74
N GLY A 21 -4.64 -7.13 13.69
CA GLY A 21 -4.70 -5.68 13.78
C GLY A 21 -3.34 -4.98 13.81
N SER A 22 -2.25 -5.70 13.51
CA SER A 22 -0.94 -5.09 13.34
C SER A 22 -0.82 -4.47 11.96
N PHE A 23 -0.16 -3.32 11.87
CA PHE A 23 0.03 -2.60 10.61
C PHE A 23 1.47 -2.75 10.11
N LEU A 24 1.61 -2.92 8.79
CA LEU A 24 2.91 -2.74 8.14
C LEU A 24 3.31 -1.26 8.18
N PRO A 25 4.62 -0.95 8.13
CA PRO A 25 5.04 0.42 7.88
C PRO A 25 4.35 0.98 6.62
N PRO A 26 4.02 2.28 6.60
CA PRO A 26 3.26 2.84 5.49
C PRO A 26 4.10 2.86 4.21
N PHE A 27 3.42 2.79 3.08
CA PHE A 27 4.02 3.08 1.78
C PHE A 27 3.42 4.37 1.23
N LEU A 28 4.26 5.40 1.05
CA LEU A 28 3.80 6.74 0.69
C LEU A 28 3.95 7.00 -0.81
N ILE A 29 3.00 7.73 -1.38
CA ILE A 29 3.05 8.23 -2.75
C ILE A 29 2.93 9.74 -2.70
N PHE A 30 3.98 10.44 -3.09
CA PHE A 30 3.99 11.90 -3.15
C PHE A 30 3.66 12.40 -4.56
N ALA A 31 2.76 13.39 -4.68
CA ALA A 31 2.43 14.05 -5.94
C ALA A 31 3.55 14.96 -6.46
N ARG A 32 4.62 14.36 -7.00
CA ARG A 32 5.86 15.04 -7.41
C ARG A 32 6.54 14.27 -8.55
N ARG A 33 7.49 14.91 -9.25
CA ARG A 33 8.29 14.25 -10.31
C ARG A 33 9.54 13.53 -9.80
N LYS A 34 10.08 13.94 -8.65
CA LYS A 34 11.35 13.42 -8.12
C LYS A 34 11.24 13.17 -6.63
N MET A 35 11.76 12.02 -6.19
CA MET A 35 11.89 11.68 -4.78
C MET A 35 13.01 12.50 -4.15
N GLN A 36 12.81 12.93 -2.90
CA GLN A 36 13.82 13.59 -2.08
C GLN A 36 13.83 12.90 -0.72
N ALA A 37 15.02 12.64 -0.16
CA ALA A 37 15.15 11.90 1.10
C ALA A 37 14.35 12.55 2.24
N ARG A 38 14.34 13.89 2.29
CA ARG A 38 13.59 14.69 3.28
C ARG A 38 12.08 14.44 3.31
N LEU A 39 11.50 13.84 2.27
CA LEU A 39 10.08 13.51 2.24
C LEU A 39 9.71 12.41 3.24
N LEU A 40 10.70 11.63 3.68
CA LEU A 40 10.56 10.60 4.70
C LEU A 40 10.94 11.10 6.10
N ASP A 41 11.30 12.39 6.25
CA ASP A 41 11.68 12.95 7.55
C ASP A 41 10.49 12.85 8.52
N GLY A 42 10.71 12.17 9.66
CA GLY A 42 9.67 11.94 10.66
C GLY A 42 8.69 10.82 10.34
N SER A 43 8.87 10.08 9.24
CA SER A 43 8.05 8.89 8.94
C SER A 43 8.37 7.71 9.87
N PRO A 44 7.41 6.81 10.12
CA PRO A 44 7.66 5.61 10.93
C PRO A 44 8.83 4.77 10.37
N PRO A 45 9.62 4.09 11.23
CA PRO A 45 10.68 3.22 10.77
C PRO A 45 10.17 2.16 9.78
N GLY A 46 10.93 1.94 8.70
CA GLY A 46 10.55 1.01 7.64
C GLY A 46 9.61 1.59 6.58
N THR A 47 9.16 2.83 6.71
CA THR A 47 8.38 3.52 5.66
C THR A 47 9.17 3.56 4.36
N GLN A 48 8.55 3.13 3.27
CA GLN A 48 9.06 3.36 1.91
C GLN A 48 8.15 4.34 1.18
N ALA A 49 8.68 4.98 0.14
CA ALA A 49 7.92 5.95 -0.62
C ALA A 49 8.33 6.01 -2.08
N THR A 50 7.38 6.44 -2.90
CA THR A 50 7.58 6.74 -4.32
C THR A 50 6.94 8.08 -4.67
N CYS A 51 7.20 8.56 -5.87
CA CYS A 51 6.63 9.79 -6.42
C CYS A 51 5.91 9.48 -7.72
N THR A 52 4.69 10.01 -7.87
CA THR A 52 3.99 10.05 -9.15
C THR A 52 3.55 11.47 -9.47
N PRO A 53 3.45 11.88 -10.75
CA PRO A 53 3.09 13.26 -11.10
C PRO A 53 1.76 13.74 -10.51
N ASN A 54 0.81 12.83 -10.29
CA ASN A 54 -0.52 13.11 -9.74
C ASN A 54 -0.69 12.62 -8.28
N GLY A 55 0.29 11.92 -7.70
CA GLY A 55 0.20 11.32 -6.37
C GLY A 55 -0.65 10.05 -6.32
N TRP A 56 -1.17 9.56 -7.45
CA TRP A 56 -2.08 8.42 -7.48
C TRP A 56 -1.31 7.11 -7.69
N THR A 57 -1.97 6.01 -7.32
CA THR A 57 -1.47 4.66 -7.59
C THR A 57 -1.60 4.30 -9.07
N SER A 58 -0.71 3.42 -9.53
CA SER A 58 -0.70 2.81 -10.86
C SER A 58 -0.31 1.34 -10.73
N GLY A 59 -0.38 0.57 -11.82
CA GLY A 59 0.09 -0.82 -11.81
C GLY A 59 1.57 -0.95 -11.43
N GLU A 60 2.42 -0.03 -11.92
CA GLU A 60 3.85 0.01 -11.59
C GLU A 60 4.10 0.38 -10.12
N VAL A 61 3.34 1.34 -9.59
CA VAL A 61 3.40 1.69 -8.17
C VAL A 61 2.94 0.51 -7.32
N PHE A 62 1.92 -0.21 -7.75
CA PHE A 62 1.45 -1.41 -7.06
C PHE A 62 2.50 -2.54 -7.08
N LEU A 63 3.26 -2.70 -8.17
CA LEU A 63 4.40 -3.62 -8.20
C LEU A 63 5.49 -3.20 -7.20
N ASN A 64 5.84 -1.91 -7.13
CA ASN A 64 6.81 -1.41 -6.15
C ASN A 64 6.32 -1.65 -4.71
N TRP A 65 5.04 -1.41 -4.46
CA TRP A 65 4.41 -1.73 -3.18
C TRP A 65 4.45 -3.24 -2.88
N MET A 66 4.29 -4.11 -3.88
CA MET A 66 4.39 -5.56 -3.69
C MET A 66 5.81 -6.00 -3.30
N HIS A 67 6.85 -5.39 -3.88
CA HIS A 67 8.23 -5.61 -3.45
C HIS A 67 8.43 -5.26 -1.98
N PHE A 68 7.96 -4.08 -1.58
CA PHE A 68 7.96 -3.64 -0.20
C PHE A 68 7.20 -4.61 0.72
N PHE A 69 5.99 -5.03 0.32
CA PHE A 69 5.17 -5.97 1.07
C PHE A 69 5.89 -7.30 1.34
N VAL A 70 6.50 -7.90 0.31
CA VAL A 70 7.26 -9.14 0.44
C VAL A 70 8.48 -8.96 1.34
N GLU A 71 9.16 -7.82 1.28
CA GLU A 71 10.31 -7.50 2.15
C GLU A 71 9.92 -7.40 3.63
N GLN A 72 8.76 -6.81 3.93
CA GLN A 72 8.25 -6.66 5.29
C GLN A 72 7.69 -7.97 5.86
N VAL A 73 6.89 -8.69 5.07
CA VAL A 73 6.16 -9.88 5.55
C VAL A 73 7.02 -11.15 5.48
N ARG A 74 7.96 -11.21 4.53
CA ARG A 74 8.85 -12.34 4.26
C ARG A 74 8.11 -13.70 4.17
N PRO A 75 7.13 -13.84 3.26
CA PRO A 75 6.44 -15.10 3.06
C PRO A 75 7.41 -16.20 2.61
N THR A 76 7.08 -17.45 2.91
CA THR A 76 7.85 -18.64 2.46
C THR A 76 6.90 -19.72 1.96
N SER A 77 7.43 -20.77 1.33
CA SER A 77 6.62 -21.91 0.89
C SER A 77 5.80 -22.54 2.02
N ASP A 78 6.34 -22.52 3.24
CA ASP A 78 5.74 -23.10 4.44
C ASP A 78 4.85 -22.09 5.17
N LYS A 79 5.10 -20.79 4.98
CA LYS A 79 4.31 -19.68 5.53
C LYS A 79 3.78 -18.80 4.41
N LYS A 80 2.78 -19.33 3.71
CA LYS A 80 2.06 -18.63 2.65
C LYS A 80 1.22 -17.50 3.24
N VAL A 81 1.10 -16.41 2.49
CA VAL A 81 0.32 -15.23 2.90
C VAL A 81 -0.84 -15.04 1.96
N LEU A 82 -2.03 -14.80 2.51
CA LEU A 82 -3.22 -14.41 1.76
C LEU A 82 -3.38 -12.89 1.86
N LEU A 83 -3.28 -12.20 0.73
CA LEU A 83 -3.50 -10.78 0.61
C LEU A 83 -4.90 -10.52 0.03
N LEU A 84 -5.73 -9.81 0.81
CA LEU A 84 -7.07 -9.40 0.39
C LEU A 84 -7.01 -7.99 -0.20
N LEU A 85 -7.50 -7.81 -1.43
CA LEU A 85 -7.52 -6.52 -2.12
C LEU A 85 -8.92 -6.18 -2.60
N ASP A 86 -9.22 -4.88 -2.67
CA ASP A 86 -10.39 -4.42 -3.40
C ASP A 86 -10.21 -4.64 -4.93
N ASN A 87 -11.32 -4.55 -5.66
CA ASN A 87 -11.34 -4.80 -7.11
C ASN A 87 -10.86 -3.61 -7.96
N HIS A 88 -10.04 -2.70 -7.42
CA HIS A 88 -9.51 -1.55 -8.15
C HIS A 88 -8.60 -1.98 -9.31
N LYS A 89 -8.62 -1.22 -10.42
CA LYS A 89 -7.93 -1.60 -11.67
C LYS A 89 -6.41 -1.68 -11.50
N SER A 90 -5.80 -0.88 -10.64
CA SER A 90 -4.35 -0.92 -10.40
C SER A 90 -3.88 -2.25 -9.82
N HIS A 91 -4.73 -2.95 -9.06
CA HIS A 91 -4.40 -4.23 -8.43
C HIS A 91 -4.35 -5.39 -9.43
N LYS A 92 -4.87 -5.20 -10.66
CA LYS A 92 -4.88 -6.23 -11.72
C LYS A 92 -3.64 -6.17 -12.63
N TYR A 93 -2.59 -5.51 -12.18
CA TYR A 93 -1.36 -5.38 -12.96
C TYR A 93 -0.59 -6.70 -12.97
N TYR A 94 -0.52 -7.34 -14.14
CA TYR A 94 0.00 -8.70 -14.30
C TYR A 94 1.41 -8.91 -13.70
N PRO A 95 2.41 -8.03 -13.91
CA PRO A 95 3.72 -8.20 -13.30
C PRO A 95 3.68 -8.26 -11.75
N ALA A 96 2.79 -7.50 -11.12
CA ALA A 96 2.63 -7.55 -9.65
C ALA A 96 2.01 -8.86 -9.19
N LEU A 97 1.02 -9.39 -9.92
CA LEU A 97 0.39 -10.67 -9.62
C LEU A 97 1.36 -11.85 -9.81
N GLU A 98 2.16 -11.80 -10.87
CA GLU A 98 3.20 -12.79 -11.14
C GLU A 98 4.27 -12.77 -10.04
N TYR A 99 4.73 -11.58 -9.65
CA TYR A 99 5.70 -11.43 -8.56
C TYR A 99 5.15 -11.94 -7.21
N ALA A 100 3.90 -11.60 -6.87
CA ALA A 100 3.25 -12.08 -5.65
C ALA A 100 3.21 -13.61 -5.61
N THR A 101 2.78 -14.24 -6.71
CA THR A 101 2.68 -15.70 -6.82
C THR A 101 4.05 -16.38 -6.65
N LYS A 102 5.09 -15.84 -7.29
CA LYS A 102 6.47 -16.34 -7.15
C LYS A 102 7.01 -16.25 -5.72
N ASN A 103 6.49 -15.31 -4.91
CA ASN A 103 6.92 -15.08 -3.53
C ASN A 103 5.92 -15.62 -2.48
N SER A 104 5.16 -16.67 -2.82
CA SER A 104 4.23 -17.33 -1.88
C SER A 104 3.12 -16.42 -1.31
N VAL A 105 2.76 -15.38 -2.06
CA VAL A 105 1.62 -14.49 -1.76
C VAL A 105 0.45 -14.85 -2.67
N PHE A 106 -0.66 -15.24 -2.07
CA PHE A 106 -1.92 -15.49 -2.77
C PHE A 106 -2.78 -14.24 -2.68
N ILE A 107 -3.30 -13.78 -3.82
CA ILE A 107 -4.14 -12.58 -3.88
C ILE A 107 -5.59 -13.00 -4.08
N LEU A 108 -6.49 -12.49 -3.24
CA LEU A 108 -7.93 -12.62 -3.40
C LEU A 108 -8.56 -11.24 -3.53
N PHE A 109 -9.35 -11.07 -4.60
CA PHE A 109 -10.10 -9.84 -4.84
C PHE A 109 -11.49 -9.94 -4.22
N LEU A 110 -11.86 -8.92 -3.45
CA LEU A 110 -13.22 -8.81 -2.91
C LEU A 110 -14.23 -8.62 -4.05
N ALA A 111 -15.41 -9.24 -3.92
CA ALA A 111 -16.45 -9.17 -4.93
C ALA A 111 -16.94 -7.72 -5.14
N PRO A 112 -17.28 -7.32 -6.37
CA PRO A 112 -17.87 -6.01 -6.64
C PRO A 112 -19.08 -5.78 -5.72
N HIS A 113 -19.18 -4.60 -5.11
CA HIS A 113 -20.29 -4.18 -4.24
C HIS A 113 -20.31 -4.78 -2.82
N THR A 114 -19.22 -5.39 -2.34
CA THR A 114 -19.10 -5.83 -0.93
C THR A 114 -18.40 -4.83 0.00
N THR A 115 -17.98 -3.68 -0.53
CA THR A 115 -17.35 -2.54 0.17
C THR A 115 -18.08 -2.15 1.46
N HIS A 116 -19.40 -2.08 1.44
CA HIS A 116 -20.22 -1.64 2.56
C HIS A 116 -20.27 -2.58 3.79
N LYS A 117 -19.69 -3.80 3.71
CA LYS A 117 -19.68 -4.77 4.84
C LYS A 117 -18.35 -5.47 5.08
N MET A 118 -17.45 -5.56 4.09
CA MET A 118 -16.24 -6.39 4.18
C MET A 118 -14.91 -5.61 4.14
N GLN A 119 -14.90 -4.30 3.94
CA GLN A 119 -13.67 -3.53 4.10
C GLN A 119 -13.46 -3.19 5.57
N ILE A 120 -12.77 -4.04 6.31
CA ILE A 120 -12.35 -3.78 7.71
C ILE A 120 -11.62 -2.42 7.82
N MET A 121 -10.96 -1.98 6.74
CA MET A 121 -10.22 -0.72 6.66
C MET A 121 -11.08 0.51 6.28
N ASP A 122 -12.29 0.33 5.74
CA ASP A 122 -13.18 1.44 5.31
C ASP A 122 -14.22 1.79 6.40
N VAL A 123 -14.51 0.85 7.31
CA VAL A 123 -15.46 1.07 8.42
C VAL A 123 -14.79 1.79 9.61
N THR A 124 -13.46 1.91 9.64
CA THR A 124 -12.70 2.49 10.76
C THR A 124 -12.37 3.98 10.61
N GLU A 125 -12.63 4.61 9.46
CA GLU A 125 -12.39 6.06 9.28
C GLU A 125 -13.50 6.98 9.85
N ASN A 126 -14.65 6.44 10.28
CA ASN A 126 -15.79 7.23 10.75
C ASN A 126 -15.94 7.29 12.28
N SER A 127 -14.87 7.07 13.05
CA SER A 127 -14.98 7.06 14.51
C SER A 127 -13.74 7.57 15.23
N PHE A 128 -13.19 8.73 14.84
CA PHE A 128 -12.49 9.67 15.75
C PHE A 128 -12.53 11.09 15.19
#